data_AF-A0A317VQW5-F1
#
_entry.id   AF-A0A317VQW5-F1
#
_cell.length_a   1.000
_cell.length_b   1.000
_cell.length_c   1.000
_cell.angle_alpha   90.00
_cell.angle_beta   90.00
_cell.angle_gamma   90.00
#
_symmetry.space_group_name_H-M   'P 1'
#
loop_
_entity.id
_entity.type
_entity.pdbx_description
1 polymer ?
#
loop_
_entity_poly.entity_id
_entity_poly.type
_entity_poly.pdbx_seq_one_letter_code
_entity_poly.pdbx_strand_id
1 'polypeptide(L)'
;MSPFPKPNPRTSPLAPWLPALQTHLSNPSNTSFTLSTVSLPAPNQNQPNPIPSTASPTPRARTVEFRGFFPTLTLHSSATTALREQNIGLNPDIYESEMLAITTDKRMEKVRELESGSFRNPPPGTPRSQAPNNPALKLGQKVDDLLDPVARDNFRVVVIRPEEVERLDLRDLENVTRTRWTFLPAKKENGEGDGGAWEGSWEEVDLWP
;
A
#
# COMPACT_ATOMS: atom_id res chain seq x y z
N MET A 1 3.49 -28.86 9.21
CA MET A 1 3.53 -27.72 8.26
C MET A 1 3.40 -28.29 6.87
N SER A 2 2.30 -28.01 6.17
CA SER A 2 2.18 -28.37 4.76
C SER A 2 3.29 -27.66 3.96
N PRO A 3 3.94 -28.31 2.99
CA PRO A 3 4.93 -27.64 2.17
C PRO A 3 4.26 -26.45 1.48
N PHE A 4 4.91 -25.28 1.54
CA PHE A 4 4.47 -24.13 0.77
C PHE A 4 4.35 -24.55 -0.70
N PRO A 5 3.25 -24.18 -1.39
CA PRO A 5 3.11 -24.47 -2.80
C PRO A 5 4.32 -23.92 -3.54
N LYS A 6 4.93 -24.76 -4.41
CA LYS A 6 6.07 -24.34 -5.21
C LYS A 6 5.64 -23.11 -6.04
N PRO A 7 6.44 -22.03 -6.05
CA PRO A 7 6.10 -20.87 -6.86
C PRO A 7 6.04 -21.30 -8.32
N ASN A 8 4.95 -20.98 -9.01
CA ASN A 8 4.94 -21.05 -10.46
C ASN A 8 5.68 -19.83 -10.99
N PRO A 9 6.61 -19.99 -11.95
CA PRO A 9 7.27 -18.85 -12.58
C PRO A 9 6.21 -17.95 -13.23
N ARG A 10 6.41 -16.64 -13.09
CA ARG A 10 5.52 -15.64 -13.71
C ARG A 10 5.56 -15.84 -15.24
N THR A 11 4.40 -16.02 -15.84
CA THR A 11 4.24 -16.19 -17.30
C THR A 11 4.06 -14.86 -18.02
N SER A 12 3.63 -13.81 -17.32
CA SER A 12 3.43 -12.47 -17.87
C SER A 12 4.69 -11.59 -17.70
N PRO A 13 4.98 -10.68 -18.65
CA PRO A 13 6.08 -9.73 -18.50
C PRO A 13 5.85 -8.79 -17.31
N LEU A 14 6.94 -8.19 -16.79
CA LEU A 14 6.83 -7.06 -15.87
C LEU A 14 6.17 -5.87 -16.59
N ALA A 15 5.47 -5.06 -15.83
CA ALA A 15 4.89 -3.82 -16.24
C ALA A 15 5.96 -2.86 -16.79
N PRO A 16 5.67 -2.21 -17.92
CA PRO A 16 6.62 -1.35 -18.63
C PRO A 16 7.05 -0.12 -17.84
N TRP A 17 6.23 0.35 -16.89
CA TRP A 17 6.54 1.50 -16.04
C TRP A 17 7.53 1.18 -14.90
N LEU A 18 7.73 -0.10 -14.57
CA LEU A 18 8.50 -0.51 -13.40
C LEU A 18 9.98 -0.06 -13.44
N PRO A 19 10.74 -0.21 -14.54
CA PRO A 19 12.14 0.22 -14.59
C PRO A 19 12.32 1.73 -14.38
N ALA A 20 11.40 2.54 -14.91
CA ALA A 20 11.42 3.99 -14.72
C ALA A 20 11.20 4.35 -13.24
N LEU A 21 10.23 3.71 -12.59
CA LEU A 21 9.96 3.90 -11.17
C LEU A 21 11.16 3.44 -10.31
N GLN A 22 11.74 2.28 -10.59
CA GLN A 22 12.91 1.77 -9.88
C GLN A 22 14.11 2.72 -10.00
N THR A 23 14.31 3.31 -11.18
CA THR A 23 15.35 4.32 -11.39
C THR A 23 15.15 5.53 -10.47
N HIS A 24 13.92 6.03 -10.33
CA HIS A 24 13.62 7.15 -9.42
C HIS A 24 13.77 6.79 -7.94
N LEU A 25 13.41 5.56 -7.57
CA LEU A 25 13.52 5.05 -6.20
C LEU A 25 14.96 4.69 -5.78
N SER A 26 15.91 4.62 -6.72
CA SER A 26 17.33 4.42 -6.41
C SER A 26 17.91 5.55 -5.55
N ASN A 27 17.27 6.72 -5.55
CA ASN A 27 17.56 7.78 -4.61
C ASN A 27 16.74 7.60 -3.31
N PRO A 28 17.38 7.29 -2.16
CA PRO A 28 16.68 6.95 -0.91
C PRO A 28 15.88 8.10 -0.30
N SER A 29 16.04 9.35 -0.76
CA SER A 29 15.20 10.47 -0.33
C SER A 29 13.78 10.46 -0.93
N ASN A 30 13.51 9.59 -1.91
CA ASN A 30 12.29 9.66 -2.73
C ASN A 30 11.27 8.56 -2.40
N THR A 31 11.21 8.09 -1.16
CA THR A 31 10.23 7.07 -0.76
C THR A 31 8.88 7.64 -0.35
N SER A 32 8.78 8.94 -0.09
CA SER A 32 7.52 9.58 0.28
C SER A 32 6.65 9.90 -0.93
N PHE A 33 5.35 9.56 -0.89
CA PHE A 33 4.38 9.93 -1.92
C PHE A 33 3.01 10.26 -1.33
N THR A 34 2.14 10.91 -2.11
CA THR A 34 0.78 11.23 -1.66
C THR A 34 -0.18 10.10 -2.04
N LEU A 35 -0.88 9.55 -1.05
CA LEU A 35 -2.02 8.65 -1.25
C LEU A 35 -3.31 9.46 -1.12
N SER A 36 -4.13 9.41 -2.18
CA SER A 36 -5.46 10.02 -2.20
C SER A 36 -6.55 8.96 -2.08
N THR A 37 -7.56 9.21 -1.23
CA THR A 37 -8.68 8.31 -0.97
C THR A 37 -9.99 9.10 -0.92
N VAL A 38 -11.13 8.42 -1.11
CA VAL A 38 -12.46 9.01 -0.95
C VAL A 38 -13.13 8.45 0.29
N SER A 39 -13.53 9.33 1.19
CA SER A 39 -14.28 9.00 2.41
C SER A 39 -15.77 8.96 2.11
N LEU A 40 -16.43 7.84 2.44
CA LEU A 40 -17.88 7.72 2.34
C LEU A 40 -18.51 8.00 3.72
N PRO A 41 -19.67 8.68 3.76
CA PRO A 41 -20.39 8.92 5.01
C PRO A 41 -20.76 7.61 5.69
N ALA A 42 -20.58 7.54 7.01
CA ALA A 42 -20.97 6.35 7.76
C ALA A 42 -22.50 6.16 7.73
N PRO A 43 -23.01 4.93 7.51
CA PRO A 43 -24.42 4.65 7.66
C PRO A 43 -24.83 4.90 9.12
N ASN A 44 -25.92 5.65 9.29
CA ASN A 44 -26.40 6.03 10.62
C ASN A 44 -26.97 4.78 11.31
N GLN A 45 -26.33 4.31 12.39
CA GLN A 45 -26.68 3.03 13.05
C GLN A 45 -28.12 2.98 13.60
N ASN A 46 -28.77 4.14 13.74
CA ASN A 46 -30.14 4.28 14.27
C ASN A 46 -31.23 4.47 13.19
N GLN A 47 -30.93 4.29 11.90
CA GLN A 47 -31.95 4.27 10.85
C GLN A 47 -31.79 3.08 9.88
N PRO A 48 -32.87 2.33 9.59
CA PRO A 48 -32.85 1.18 8.69
C PRO A 48 -32.66 1.55 7.20
N ASN A 49 -32.65 2.85 6.85
CA ASN A 49 -32.35 3.33 5.50
C ASN A 49 -30.92 3.86 5.43
N PRO A 50 -30.01 3.24 4.66
CA PRO A 50 -28.62 3.65 4.61
C PRO A 50 -28.48 4.88 3.70
N ILE A 51 -27.74 5.87 4.20
CA ILE A 51 -27.31 7.11 3.54
C ILE A 51 -28.42 8.18 3.44
N PRO A 52 -28.34 9.28 4.23
CA PRO A 52 -29.07 10.49 3.89
C PRO A 52 -28.57 10.97 2.52
N SER A 53 -29.49 11.23 1.59
CA SER A 53 -29.22 11.70 0.21
C SER A 53 -28.37 12.98 0.10
N THR A 54 -28.00 13.58 1.22
CA THR A 54 -27.22 14.81 1.35
C THR A 54 -25.77 14.58 1.79
N ALA A 55 -25.37 13.36 2.12
CA ALA A 55 -24.04 13.09 2.65
C ALA A 55 -23.03 12.90 1.49
N SER A 56 -22.17 13.90 1.26
CA SER A 56 -21.26 13.94 0.12
C SER A 56 -19.96 13.16 0.38
N PRO A 57 -19.45 12.38 -0.60
CA PRO A 57 -18.11 11.81 -0.54
C PRO A 57 -17.07 12.90 -0.34
N THR A 58 -16.08 12.66 0.53
CA THR A 58 -15.05 13.65 0.85
C THR A 58 -13.67 13.16 0.44
N PRO A 59 -12.93 13.88 -0.42
CA PRO A 59 -11.57 13.51 -0.81
C PRO A 59 -10.59 13.74 0.34
N ARG A 60 -9.57 12.88 0.41
CA ARG A 60 -8.54 12.89 1.44
C ARG A 60 -7.19 12.62 0.77
N ALA A 61 -6.17 13.36 1.16
CA ALA A 61 -4.81 13.19 0.66
C ALA A 61 -3.85 13.14 1.85
N ARG A 62 -2.79 12.32 1.75
CA ARG A 62 -1.80 12.16 2.82
C ARG A 62 -0.47 11.68 2.28
N THR A 63 0.61 12.13 2.89
CA THR A 63 1.96 11.59 2.63
C THR A 63 2.11 10.22 3.28
N VAL A 64 2.60 9.25 2.51
CA VAL A 64 2.89 7.88 2.93
C VAL A 64 4.29 7.49 2.45
N GLU A 65 4.86 6.46 3.05
CA GLU A 65 6.18 5.94 2.66
C GLU A 65 6.02 4.66 1.85
N PHE A 66 6.68 4.62 0.69
CA PHE A 66 6.93 3.42 -0.09
C PHE A 66 7.87 2.50 0.69
N ARG A 67 7.47 1.23 0.84
CA ARG A 67 8.19 0.22 1.64
C ARG A 67 8.68 -0.93 0.78
N GLY A 68 8.86 -0.73 -0.52
CA GLY A 68 9.26 -1.77 -1.46
C GLY A 68 8.08 -2.40 -2.17
N PHE A 69 8.41 -3.38 -3.02
CA PHE A 69 7.41 -4.14 -3.76
C PHE A 69 7.08 -5.42 -3.01
N PHE A 70 5.81 -5.72 -2.82
CA PHE A 70 5.41 -6.97 -2.16
C PHE A 70 5.93 -8.18 -2.97
N PRO A 71 6.32 -9.30 -2.36
CA PRO A 71 6.43 -9.55 -0.92
C PRO A 71 7.76 -9.09 -0.31
N THR A 72 8.68 -8.53 -1.10
CA THR A 72 10.01 -8.11 -0.65
C THR A 72 10.00 -6.65 -0.22
N LEU A 73 9.70 -6.43 1.07
CA LEU A 73 9.68 -5.09 1.65
C LEU A 73 11.10 -4.57 1.92
N THR A 74 11.31 -3.28 1.65
CA THR A 74 12.47 -2.52 2.12
C THR A 74 12.29 -2.21 3.60
N LEU A 75 12.84 -3.07 4.45
CA LEU A 75 12.75 -2.95 5.90
C LEU A 75 13.85 -2.05 6.47
N HIS A 76 13.54 -1.37 7.57
CA HIS A 76 14.56 -0.69 8.37
C HIS A 76 15.53 -1.72 8.96
N SER A 77 16.81 -1.34 9.12
CA SER A 77 17.87 -2.24 9.59
C SER A 77 17.53 -2.95 10.90
N SER A 78 16.91 -2.25 11.86
CA SER A 78 16.47 -2.85 13.13
C SER A 78 15.43 -3.96 12.95
N ALA A 79 14.51 -3.83 12.00
CA ALA A 79 13.50 -4.84 11.72
C ALA A 79 14.14 -6.08 11.08
N THR A 80 15.09 -5.87 10.16
CA THR A 80 15.85 -6.97 9.55
C THR A 80 16.66 -7.75 10.59
N THR A 81 17.31 -7.06 11.53
CA THR A 81 18.03 -7.70 12.63
C THR A 81 17.08 -8.52 13.51
N ALA A 82 15.96 -7.94 13.93
CA ALA A 82 14.98 -8.64 14.76
C ALA A 82 14.41 -9.90 14.07
N LEU A 83 14.14 -9.86 12.76
CA LEU A 83 13.65 -11.03 12.02
C LEU A 83 14.67 -12.18 11.99
N ARG A 84 15.96 -11.86 11.91
CA ARG A 84 17.04 -12.86 11.96
C ARG A 84 17.21 -13.44 13.36
N GLU A 85 17.24 -12.58 14.38
CA GLU A 85 17.39 -12.99 15.78
C GLU A 85 16.22 -13.87 16.24
N GLN A 86 15.01 -13.62 15.74
CA GLN A 86 13.81 -14.40 16.07
C GLN A 86 13.59 -15.62 15.15
N ASN A 87 14.54 -15.93 14.25
CA ASN A 87 14.47 -17.07 13.33
C ASN A 87 13.20 -17.11 12.46
N ILE A 88 12.64 -15.94 12.15
CA ILE A 88 11.47 -15.78 11.25
C ILE A 88 11.95 -15.77 9.79
N GLY A 89 13.08 -15.12 9.53
CA GLY A 89 13.64 -14.98 8.18
C GLY A 89 12.92 -13.93 7.32
N LEU A 90 13.42 -13.75 6.09
CA LEU A 90 12.76 -12.94 5.07
C LEU A 90 11.97 -13.84 4.13
N ASN A 91 11.03 -13.25 3.39
CA ASN A 91 10.39 -13.94 2.28
C ASN A 91 11.46 -14.40 1.29
N PRO A 92 11.44 -15.66 0.80
CA PRO A 92 12.42 -16.10 -0.18
C PRO A 92 12.37 -15.25 -1.45
N ASP A 93 13.52 -14.95 -2.05
CA ASP A 93 13.67 -14.11 -3.25
C ASP A 93 13.10 -14.74 -4.55
N ILE A 94 12.26 -15.77 -4.41
CA ILE A 94 11.58 -16.47 -5.52
C ILE A 94 10.23 -15.82 -5.87
N TYR A 95 9.84 -14.77 -5.15
CA TYR A 95 8.59 -14.05 -5.36
C TYR A 95 8.85 -12.60 -5.76
N GLU A 96 8.37 -12.22 -6.95
CA GLU A 96 8.49 -10.87 -7.47
C GLU A 96 7.11 -10.33 -7.83
N SER A 97 6.76 -9.16 -7.29
CA SER A 97 5.55 -8.44 -7.67
C SER A 97 5.80 -6.97 -7.95
N GLU A 98 4.82 -6.34 -8.59
CA GLU A 98 4.83 -4.92 -8.95
C GLU A 98 3.87 -4.16 -8.04
N MET A 99 3.40 -4.84 -6.99
CA MET A 99 2.46 -4.26 -6.05
C MET A 99 3.24 -3.41 -5.04
N LEU A 100 2.86 -2.14 -4.96
CA LEU A 100 3.48 -1.19 -4.07
C LEU A 100 3.04 -1.48 -2.64
N ALA A 101 4.00 -1.62 -1.72
CA ALA A 101 3.67 -1.82 -0.32
C ALA A 101 3.87 -0.53 0.48
N ILE A 102 2.92 -0.23 1.35
CA ILE A 102 3.03 0.81 2.38
C ILE A 102 2.68 0.20 3.74
N THR A 103 3.30 0.71 4.81
CA THR A 103 3.03 0.25 6.18
C THR A 103 2.27 1.30 6.97
N THR A 104 1.37 0.83 7.84
CA THR A 104 0.41 1.69 8.53
C THR A 104 -0.11 0.92 9.81
N ASP A 105 -0.36 1.50 11.01
CA ASP A 105 -1.30 1.07 12.11
C ASP A 105 -2.82 1.46 12.22
N LYS A 106 -3.67 0.46 12.48
CA LYS A 106 -5.14 0.43 12.51
C LYS A 106 -5.91 1.63 13.13
N ARG A 107 -5.27 2.62 13.75
CA ARG A 107 -5.92 3.71 14.49
C ARG A 107 -5.81 5.08 13.83
N MET A 108 -5.02 5.31 12.78
CA MET A 108 -5.17 6.56 12.01
C MET A 108 -6.55 6.61 11.31
N GLU A 109 -7.17 7.79 11.21
CA GLU A 109 -8.43 7.99 10.45
C GLU A 109 -8.35 7.46 9.02
N LYS A 110 -7.12 7.36 8.48
CA LYS A 110 -6.76 6.62 7.26
C LYS A 110 -7.37 5.19 7.21
N VAL A 111 -7.87 4.60 8.32
CA VAL A 111 -8.39 3.22 8.37
C VAL A 111 -9.76 3.06 7.80
N ARG A 112 -10.66 3.93 8.24
CA ARG A 112 -12.02 3.93 7.74
C ARG A 112 -12.09 4.27 6.26
N GLU A 113 -10.97 4.71 5.70
CA GLU A 113 -10.76 4.99 4.30
C GLU A 113 -9.78 4.02 3.58
N LEU A 114 -9.08 3.07 4.26
CA LEU A 114 -8.26 1.94 3.70
C LEU A 114 -7.44 1.05 4.72
N GLU A 115 -7.67 1.11 6.03
CA GLU A 115 -6.98 0.45 7.18
C GLU A 115 -5.44 0.77 7.36
N SER A 116 -5.00 1.50 8.42
CA SER A 116 -4.01 2.65 8.48
C SER A 116 -2.89 2.58 9.52
N GLY A 117 -2.21 3.71 10.05
CA GLY A 117 -0.89 4.13 10.77
C GLY A 117 -0.49 4.11 12.35
N SER A 118 0.83 3.91 12.69
CA SER A 118 1.69 3.90 13.97
C SER A 118 1.40 3.23 15.37
N PHE A 119 2.13 2.15 15.67
CA PHE A 119 1.83 0.97 16.56
C PHE A 119 1.56 1.15 18.07
N ARG A 120 2.01 2.25 18.71
CA ARG A 120 1.95 2.41 20.18
C ARG A 120 1.51 3.79 20.67
N ASN A 121 1.32 4.76 19.79
CA ASN A 121 0.85 6.07 20.22
C ASN A 121 -0.64 6.04 20.62
N PRO A 122 -1.15 7.02 21.38
CA PRO A 122 -2.59 7.23 21.51
C PRO A 122 -3.25 7.40 20.13
N PRO A 123 -4.55 7.09 19.98
CA PRO A 123 -5.23 7.28 18.72
C PRO A 123 -5.04 8.72 18.21
N PRO A 124 -4.58 8.89 16.96
CA PRO A 124 -4.43 10.22 16.36
C PRO A 124 -5.78 10.95 16.32
N GLY A 125 -5.75 12.27 16.44
CA GLY A 125 -6.95 13.09 16.59
C GLY A 125 -7.47 13.21 18.04
N THR A 126 -6.93 12.44 19.00
CA THR A 126 -7.28 12.57 20.42
C THR A 126 -6.67 13.86 21.03
N PRO A 127 -7.43 14.66 21.79
CA PRO A 127 -6.88 15.81 22.50
C PRO A 127 -5.74 15.43 23.45
N ARG A 128 -4.62 16.17 23.43
CA ARG A 128 -3.47 15.92 24.32
C ARG A 128 -3.80 16.06 25.81
N SER A 129 -4.85 16.81 26.14
CA SER A 129 -5.35 16.97 27.51
C SER A 129 -6.05 15.72 28.04
N GLN A 130 -6.45 14.79 27.17
CA GLN A 130 -7.13 13.56 27.54
C GLN A 130 -6.12 12.41 27.63
N ALA A 131 -5.98 11.83 28.82
CA ALA A 131 -5.15 10.65 29.00
C ALA A 131 -5.73 9.47 28.20
N PRO A 132 -4.89 8.67 27.51
CA PRO A 132 -5.36 7.48 26.80
C PRO A 132 -6.00 6.49 27.78
N ASN A 133 -7.19 5.97 27.44
CA ASN A 133 -7.88 4.97 28.26
C ASN A 133 -7.06 3.68 28.45
N ASN A 134 -6.17 3.38 27.50
CA ASN A 134 -5.21 2.29 27.63
C ASN A 134 -3.83 2.86 28.03
N PRO A 135 -3.33 2.56 29.25
CA PRO A 135 -2.04 3.07 29.73
C PRO A 135 -0.83 2.52 28.95
N ALA A 136 -1.01 1.48 28.13
CA ALA A 136 0.01 0.96 27.24
C ALA A 136 0.25 1.85 25.99
N LEU A 137 -0.60 2.85 25.74
CA LEU A 137 -0.49 3.77 24.60
C LEU A 137 0.13 5.10 25.05
N LYS A 138 1.43 5.30 24.83
CA LYS A 138 2.14 6.53 25.23
C LYS A 138 3.09 7.01 24.14
N LEU A 139 3.31 8.33 24.10
CA LEU A 139 4.24 8.93 23.16
C LEU A 139 5.69 8.51 23.49
N GLY A 140 6.51 8.25 22.46
CA GLY A 140 7.94 7.99 22.61
C GLY A 140 8.31 6.58 23.07
N GLN A 141 7.36 5.65 23.08
CA GLN A 141 7.65 4.24 23.37
C GLN A 141 8.42 3.59 22.22
N LYS A 142 9.48 2.85 22.57
CA LYS A 142 10.19 1.98 21.63
C LYS A 142 9.48 0.63 21.56
N VAL A 143 9.46 0.03 20.36
CA VAL A 143 9.00 -1.34 20.14
C VAL A 143 10.24 -2.14 19.80
N ASP A 144 10.67 -2.97 20.74
CA ASP A 144 11.91 -3.73 20.63
C ASP A 144 11.66 -5.22 20.27
N ASP A 145 10.39 -5.63 20.18
CA ASP A 145 9.97 -7.01 19.87
C ASP A 145 8.91 -7.04 18.75
N LEU A 146 9.10 -7.92 17.76
CA LEU A 146 8.17 -8.18 16.66
C LEU A 146 6.90 -8.95 17.08
N LEU A 147 6.94 -9.62 18.24
CA LEU A 147 5.79 -10.32 18.82
C LEU A 147 4.93 -9.45 19.73
N ASP A 148 5.23 -8.15 19.84
CA ASP A 148 4.48 -7.24 20.69
C ASP A 148 2.98 -7.22 20.33
N PRO A 149 2.08 -7.63 21.24
CA PRO A 149 0.68 -7.84 20.91
C PRO A 149 -0.04 -6.53 20.57
N VAL A 150 0.36 -5.41 21.18
CA VAL A 150 -0.22 -4.09 20.89
C VAL A 150 0.25 -3.61 19.52
N ALA A 151 1.52 -3.79 19.22
CA ALA A 151 2.04 -3.37 17.92
C ALA A 151 1.44 -4.21 16.77
N ARG A 152 1.29 -5.51 16.96
CA ARG A 152 0.70 -6.42 15.96
C ARG A 152 -0.79 -6.24 15.75
N ASP A 153 -1.55 -5.98 16.82
CA ASP A 153 -3.00 -5.70 16.68
C ASP A 153 -3.22 -4.48 15.79
N ASN A 154 -2.30 -3.52 15.86
CA ASN A 154 -2.42 -2.30 15.09
C ASN A 154 -1.69 -2.37 13.73
N PHE A 155 -0.57 -3.06 13.57
CA PHE A 155 0.21 -3.06 12.31
C PHE A 155 -0.54 -3.63 11.11
N ARG A 156 -0.50 -2.92 9.98
CA ARG A 156 -1.07 -3.28 8.68
C ARG A 156 -0.04 -3.02 7.58
N VAL A 157 -0.01 -3.94 6.62
CA VAL A 157 0.60 -3.74 5.30
C VAL A 157 -0.54 -3.49 4.34
N VAL A 158 -0.50 -2.37 3.63
CA VAL A 158 -1.39 -2.12 2.50
C VAL A 158 -0.60 -2.37 1.23
N VAL A 159 -1.16 -3.21 0.37
CA VAL A 159 -0.59 -3.58 -0.91
C VAL A 159 -1.46 -2.96 -2.00
N ILE A 160 -0.87 -2.10 -2.81
CA ILE A 160 -1.54 -1.40 -3.91
C ILE A 160 -1.10 -2.07 -5.20
N ARG A 161 -2.06 -2.60 -5.94
CA ARG A 161 -1.85 -3.07 -7.31
C ARG A 161 -2.22 -1.94 -8.26
N PRO A 162 -1.27 -1.36 -9.02
CA PRO A 162 -1.61 -0.40 -10.04
C PRO A 162 -2.37 -1.07 -11.18
N GLU A 163 -3.47 -0.45 -11.62
CA GLU A 163 -4.18 -0.81 -12.86
C GLU A 163 -3.98 0.26 -13.94
N GLU A 164 -3.63 1.48 -13.53
CA GLU A 164 -3.22 2.57 -14.39
C GLU A 164 -2.03 3.27 -13.76
N VAL A 165 -1.03 3.62 -14.57
CA VAL A 165 0.13 4.42 -14.16
C VAL A 165 0.35 5.49 -15.21
N GLU A 166 0.53 6.72 -14.78
CA GLU A 166 0.88 7.83 -15.66
C GLU A 166 2.21 8.44 -15.24
N ARG A 167 3.05 8.76 -16.23
CA ARG A 167 4.33 9.45 -16.03
C ARG A 167 4.35 10.71 -16.88
N LEU A 168 4.55 11.84 -16.22
CA LEU A 168 4.91 13.10 -16.83
C LEU A 168 6.43 13.31 -16.68
N ASP A 169 7.14 13.50 -17.78
CA ASP A 169 8.58 13.70 -17.81
C ASP A 169 8.92 15.12 -18.26
N LEU A 170 9.42 15.92 -17.31
CA LEU A 170 9.76 17.33 -17.50
C LEU A 170 11.27 17.57 -17.65
N ARG A 171 12.07 16.52 -17.90
CA ARG A 171 13.54 16.64 -17.99
C ARG A 171 13.99 17.44 -19.22
N ASP A 172 13.22 17.38 -20.29
CA ASP A 172 13.39 18.20 -21.49
C ASP A 172 12.12 19.03 -21.72
N LEU A 173 12.21 20.34 -21.52
CA LEU A 173 11.05 21.24 -21.63
C LEU A 173 10.65 21.52 -23.08
N GLU A 174 11.53 21.25 -24.05
CA GLU A 174 11.22 21.35 -25.48
C GLU A 174 10.48 20.09 -25.97
N ASN A 175 10.70 18.95 -25.30
CA ASN A 175 10.11 17.65 -25.61
C ASN A 175 9.50 16.99 -24.37
N VAL A 176 8.55 17.67 -23.73
CA VAL A 176 7.82 17.10 -22.59
C VAL A 176 7.04 15.87 -23.04
N THR A 177 7.25 14.75 -22.34
CA THR A 177 6.51 13.50 -22.62
C THR A 177 5.56 13.17 -21.48
N ARG A 178 4.36 12.71 -21.85
CA ARG A 178 3.37 12.16 -20.93
C ARG A 178 2.95 10.80 -21.44
N THR A 179 3.27 9.76 -20.68
CA THR A 179 2.95 8.37 -21.07
C THR A 179 2.03 7.77 -20.02
N ARG A 180 0.96 7.11 -20.46
CA ARG A 180 0.02 6.37 -19.62
C ARG A 180 0.06 4.90 -19.97
N TRP A 181 0.14 4.07 -18.94
CA TRP A 181 0.03 2.62 -19.03
C TRP A 181 -1.26 2.16 -18.34
N THR A 182 -2.06 1.34 -19.04
CA THR A 182 -3.30 0.77 -18.51
C THR A 182 -3.23 -0.76 -18.56
N PHE A 183 -3.53 -1.42 -17.45
CA PHE A 183 -3.57 -2.87 -17.37
C PHE A 183 -4.86 -3.40 -18.01
N LEU A 184 -4.70 -4.34 -18.94
CA LEU A 184 -5.76 -5.04 -19.63
C LEU A 184 -5.80 -6.50 -19.15
N PRO A 185 -6.81 -6.88 -18.34
CA PRO A 185 -6.97 -8.26 -17.90
C PRO A 185 -7.13 -9.22 -19.08
N ALA A 186 -6.53 -10.41 -18.97
CA ALA A 186 -6.71 -11.48 -19.94
C ALA A 186 -8.19 -11.91 -19.97
N LYS A 187 -8.72 -12.17 -21.17
CA LYS A 187 -10.04 -12.78 -21.34
C LYS A 187 -9.89 -14.29 -21.23
N LYS A 188 -10.80 -14.99 -20.53
CA LYS A 188 -10.89 -16.45 -20.64
C LYS A 188 -11.30 -16.83 -22.06
N GLU A 189 -10.71 -17.92 -22.58
CA GLU A 189 -10.98 -18.45 -23.93
C GLU A 189 -12.48 -18.73 -24.20
N ASN A 190 -13.30 -18.90 -23.16
CA ASN A 190 -14.72 -19.28 -23.29
C ASN A 190 -15.74 -18.15 -23.02
N GLY A 191 -15.30 -16.89 -22.91
CA GLY A 191 -16.21 -15.73 -22.85
C GLY A 191 -17.05 -15.55 -21.57
N GLU A 192 -17.03 -16.49 -20.63
CA GLU A 192 -17.66 -16.34 -19.31
C GLU A 192 -16.60 -16.18 -18.20
N GLY A 193 -16.54 -14.96 -17.66
CA GLY A 193 -15.69 -14.60 -16.52
C GLY A 193 -14.36 -13.94 -16.92
N ASP A 194 -13.83 -13.14 -15.99
CA ASP A 194 -12.48 -12.60 -16.07
C ASP A 194 -11.45 -13.74 -16.13
N GLY A 195 -10.45 -13.64 -17.02
CA GLY A 195 -9.19 -14.39 -16.82
C GLY A 195 -8.72 -14.08 -15.41
N GLY A 196 -8.18 -15.07 -14.70
CA GLY A 196 -7.84 -14.89 -13.28
C GLY A 196 -7.19 -13.53 -13.08
N ALA A 197 -7.71 -12.72 -12.15
CA ALA A 197 -7.57 -11.25 -12.13
C ALA A 197 -6.14 -10.70 -12.28
N TRP A 198 -5.12 -11.56 -12.21
CA TRP A 198 -3.69 -11.33 -12.20
C TRP A 198 -2.99 -11.54 -13.55
N GLU A 199 -3.67 -12.11 -14.54
CA GLU A 199 -3.14 -12.32 -15.90
C GLU A 199 -3.63 -11.23 -16.85
N GLY A 200 -2.75 -10.72 -17.70
CA GLY A 200 -3.08 -9.62 -18.61
C GLY A 200 -1.86 -9.00 -19.28
N SER A 201 -2.09 -7.87 -19.93
CA SER A 201 -1.04 -7.10 -20.62
C SER A 201 -1.19 -5.62 -20.30
N TRP A 202 -0.18 -4.81 -20.60
CA TRP A 202 -0.24 -3.36 -20.44
C TRP A 202 -0.38 -2.71 -21.81
N GLU A 203 -1.34 -1.80 -21.94
CA GLU A 203 -1.44 -0.87 -23.06
C GLU A 203 -0.68 0.41 -22.71
N GLU A 204 0.11 0.91 -23.65
CA GLU A 204 0.88 2.15 -23.53
C GLU A 204 0.34 3.19 -24.49
N VAL A 205 0.10 4.41 -23.99
CA VAL A 205 -0.42 5.53 -24.78
C VAL A 205 0.38 6.78 -24.47
N ASP A 206 0.93 7.40 -25.51
CA ASP A 206 1.50 8.75 -25.46
C ASP A 206 0.39 9.81 -25.49
N LEU A 207 0.50 10.77 -24.59
CA LEU A 207 -0.46 11.85 -24.37
C LEU A 207 0.23 13.20 -24.53
N TRP A 208 -0.55 14.23 -24.89
CA TRP A 208 -0.09 15.61 -24.74
C TRP A 208 0.12 15.93 -23.24
N PRO A 209 1.16 16.71 -22.88
CA PRO A 209 1.45 17.09 -21.49
C PRO A 209 0.23 17.67 -20.75
#